data_AF-A0A7D5I4T9-F1
#
_entry.id   AF-A0A7D5I4T9-F1
#
_cell.length_a   1.000
_cell.length_b   1.000
_cell.length_c   1.000
_cell.angle_alpha   90.00
_cell.angle_beta   90.00
_cell.angle_gamma   90.00
#
_symmetry.space_group_name_H-M   'P 1'
#
loop_
_entity.id
_entity.type
_entity.pdbx_description
1 polymer ?
#
loop_
_entity_poly.entity_id
_entity_poly.type
_entity_poly.pdbx_seq_one_letter_code
_entity_poly.pdbx_strand_id
1 'polypeptide(L)'
;MTESVSNLINNVPRGCSMRKIQFYFWLGLVSAVLLRLIIIADYYNGIMAKALFYLGVMGYLIFFAHRYHIATRRVGVLRNLELLKKVEERRTLSDKDYEGLEYIMWSLSVSKERMNYLVIFAFSILAIAGSLVLDLGIV
;
A
#
# COMPACT_ATOMS: atom_id res chain seq x y z
N MET A 1 -7.50 -20.09 -25.31
CA MET A 1 -7.60 -19.15 -24.16
C MET A 1 -7.35 -19.82 -22.80
N THR A 2 -7.14 -21.14 -22.75
CA THR A 2 -6.92 -21.93 -21.51
C THR A 2 -5.44 -22.18 -21.18
N GLU A 3 -4.55 -22.22 -22.19
CA GLU A 3 -3.10 -22.43 -21.95
C GLU A 3 -2.36 -21.20 -21.41
N SER A 4 -2.75 -19.98 -21.75
CA SER A 4 -2.07 -18.78 -21.24
C SER A 4 -2.36 -18.52 -19.76
N VAL A 5 -3.53 -18.97 -19.27
CA VAL A 5 -3.91 -18.89 -17.86
C VAL A 5 -3.19 -19.97 -17.05
N SER A 6 -3.05 -21.19 -17.60
CA SER A 6 -2.25 -22.29 -17.00
C SER A 6 -0.76 -21.93 -16.85
N ASN A 7 -0.16 -21.30 -17.86
CA ASN A 7 1.23 -20.83 -17.80
C ASN A 7 1.44 -19.66 -16.83
N LEU A 8 0.38 -18.93 -16.46
CA LEU A 8 0.43 -17.90 -15.43
C LEU A 8 0.43 -18.47 -14.00
N ILE A 9 -0.08 -19.69 -13.82
CA ILE A 9 -0.23 -20.35 -12.51
C ILE A 9 1.10 -20.99 -12.05
N ASN A 10 1.95 -21.41 -12.99
CA ASN A 10 3.18 -22.16 -12.71
C ASN A 10 4.45 -21.32 -12.56
N ASN A 11 4.37 -20.01 -12.74
CA ASN A 11 5.52 -19.11 -12.66
C ASN A 11 5.35 -18.13 -11.50
N VAL A 12 6.34 -18.09 -10.61
CA VAL A 12 6.40 -17.12 -9.53
C VAL A 12 6.48 -15.71 -10.15
N PRO A 13 5.64 -14.75 -9.72
CA PRO A 13 5.67 -13.40 -10.26
C PRO A 13 7.04 -12.77 -10.05
N ARG A 14 7.55 -12.03 -11.04
CA ARG A 14 8.78 -11.25 -10.86
C ARG A 14 8.54 -10.06 -9.93
N GLY A 15 9.58 -9.72 -9.17
CA GLY A 15 9.62 -8.52 -8.34
C GLY A 15 9.37 -7.23 -9.15
N CYS A 16 8.79 -6.23 -8.49
CA CYS A 16 8.56 -4.91 -9.10
C CYS A 16 9.87 -4.09 -9.09
N SER A 17 10.05 -3.19 -10.05
CA SER A 17 11.22 -2.30 -10.05
C SER A 17 11.19 -1.36 -8.82
N MET A 18 12.36 -1.12 -8.20
CA MET A 18 12.50 -0.23 -7.04
C MET A 18 11.93 1.17 -7.29
N ARG A 19 12.07 1.71 -8.51
CA ARG A 19 11.50 3.02 -8.88
C ARG A 19 9.97 3.05 -8.79
N LYS A 20 9.31 1.97 -9.23
CA LYS A 20 7.85 1.85 -9.14
C LYS A 20 7.41 1.83 -7.68
N ILE A 21 8.12 1.07 -6.84
CA ILE A 21 7.80 0.99 -5.40
C ILE A 21 7.96 2.36 -4.74
N GLN A 22 9.03 3.09 -5.05
CA GLN A 22 9.25 4.44 -4.54
C GLN A 22 8.19 5.43 -5.01
N PHE A 23 7.77 5.36 -6.28
CA PHE A 23 6.69 6.19 -6.81
C PHE A 23 5.39 6.01 -6.04
N TYR A 24 4.92 4.76 -5.90
CA TYR A 24 3.69 4.49 -5.18
C TYR A 24 3.80 4.81 -3.69
N PHE A 25 4.97 4.62 -3.08
CA PHE A 25 5.22 5.07 -1.70
C PHE A 25 4.98 6.57 -1.55
N TRP A 26 5.62 7.40 -2.39
CA TRP A 26 5.43 8.85 -2.35
C TRP A 26 4.01 9.27 -2.70
N LEU A 27 3.38 8.60 -3.67
CA LEU A 27 1.99 8.86 -4.04
C LEU A 27 1.06 8.65 -2.84
N GLY A 28 1.18 7.52 -2.14
CA GLY A 28 0.42 7.25 -0.92
C GLY A 28 0.72 8.26 0.18
N LEU A 29 1.99 8.62 0.37
CA LEU A 29 2.42 9.57 1.39
C LEU A 29 1.82 10.97 1.17
N VAL A 30 1.95 11.51 -0.03
CA VAL A 30 1.40 12.83 -0.38
C VAL A 30 -0.11 12.82 -0.24
N SER A 31 -0.77 11.78 -0.74
CA SER A 31 -2.23 11.62 -0.63
C SER A 31 -2.70 11.60 0.83
N ALA A 32 -1.97 10.90 1.69
CA ALA A 32 -2.26 10.87 3.13
C ALA A 32 -2.22 12.26 3.74
N VAL A 33 -1.18 13.03 3.44
CA VAL A 33 -1.00 14.40 3.94
C VAL A 33 -2.10 15.32 3.40
N LEU A 34 -2.38 15.28 2.10
CA LEU A 34 -3.43 16.09 1.47
C LEU A 34 -4.79 15.89 2.17
N LEU A 35 -5.16 14.64 2.45
CA LEU A 35 -6.41 14.33 3.13
C LEU A 35 -6.46 14.86 4.57
N ARG A 36 -5.33 14.98 5.26
CA ARG A 36 -5.26 15.55 6.61
C ARG A 36 -5.33 17.07 6.59
N LEU A 37 -4.75 17.68 5.55
CA LEU A 37 -4.80 19.13 5.35
C LEU A 37 -6.20 19.65 5.00
N ILE A 38 -7.14 18.78 4.60
CA ILE A 38 -8.54 19.18 4.35
C ILE A 38 -9.13 19.86 5.58
N ILE A 39 -8.89 19.33 6.78
CA ILE A 39 -9.48 19.84 8.02
C ILE A 39 -9.07 21.31 8.23
N ILE A 40 -7.78 21.60 8.04
CA ILE A 40 -7.24 22.96 8.18
C ILE A 40 -7.68 23.84 7.01
N ALA A 41 -7.69 23.31 5.79
CA ALA A 41 -8.06 24.08 4.60
C ALA A 41 -9.54 24.46 4.59
N ASP A 42 -10.42 23.63 5.15
CA ASP A 42 -11.86 23.87 5.22
C ASP A 42 -12.19 25.08 6.12
N TYR A 43 -11.39 25.28 7.18
CA TYR A 43 -11.47 26.48 8.03
C TYR A 43 -11.24 27.77 7.24
N TYR A 44 -10.26 27.79 6.32
CA TYR A 44 -9.90 29.00 5.58
C TYR A 44 -10.70 29.19 4.28
N ASN A 45 -10.87 28.13 3.48
CA ASN A 45 -11.49 28.20 2.17
C ASN A 45 -11.97 26.83 1.68
N GLY A 46 -13.28 26.64 1.58
CA GLY A 46 -13.89 25.39 1.10
C GLY A 46 -13.51 24.99 -0.34
N ILE A 47 -13.09 25.92 -1.21
CA ILE A 47 -12.57 25.58 -2.55
C ILE A 47 -11.22 24.85 -2.43
N MET A 48 -10.33 25.34 -1.54
CA MET A 48 -9.05 24.71 -1.29
C MET A 48 -9.23 23.32 -0.66
N ALA A 49 -10.17 23.18 0.27
CA ALA A 49 -10.53 21.90 0.87
C ALA A 49 -11.00 20.88 -0.19
N LYS A 50 -11.85 21.29 -1.14
CA LYS A 50 -12.28 20.44 -2.26
C LYS A 50 -11.13 20.05 -3.18
N ALA A 51 -10.22 20.97 -3.50
CA ALA A 51 -9.05 20.67 -4.32
C ALA A 51 -8.15 19.62 -3.65
N LEU A 52 -7.87 19.78 -2.35
CA LEU A 52 -7.11 18.83 -1.54
C LEU A 52 -7.82 17.46 -1.46
N PHE A 53 -9.14 17.47 -1.31
CA PHE A 53 -9.96 16.25 -1.30
C PHE A 53 -9.82 15.47 -2.60
N TYR A 54 -10.04 16.09 -3.76
CA TYR A 54 -9.99 15.38 -5.04
C TYR A 54 -8.59 14.83 -5.33
N LEU A 55 -7.54 15.63 -5.08
CA LEU A 55 -6.15 15.19 -5.28
C LEU A 55 -5.78 14.06 -4.31
N GLY A 56 -6.14 14.20 -3.02
CA GLY A 56 -5.87 13.21 -1.99
C GLY A 56 -6.59 11.89 -2.24
N VAL A 57 -7.88 11.92 -2.57
CA VAL A 57 -8.67 10.71 -2.87
C VAL A 57 -8.16 10.04 -4.13
N MET A 58 -7.89 10.79 -5.20
CA MET A 58 -7.39 10.22 -6.46
C MET A 58 -6.04 9.52 -6.27
N GLY A 59 -5.10 10.14 -5.57
CA GLY A 59 -3.81 9.53 -5.29
C GLY A 59 -3.93 8.29 -4.39
N TYR A 60 -4.84 8.30 -3.40
CA TYR A 60 -5.16 7.12 -2.60
C TYR A 60 -5.78 5.99 -3.41
N LEU A 61 -6.70 6.26 -4.33
CA LEU A 61 -7.28 5.24 -5.20
C LEU A 61 -6.17 4.51 -5.97
N ILE A 62 -5.27 5.26 -6.60
CA ILE A 62 -4.15 4.69 -7.38
C ILE A 62 -3.19 3.92 -6.46
N PHE A 63 -2.85 4.48 -5.30
CA PHE A 63 -1.98 3.85 -4.32
C PHE A 63 -2.54 2.52 -3.79
N PHE A 64 -3.80 2.52 -3.34
CA PHE A 64 -4.44 1.33 -2.80
C PHE A 64 -4.74 0.28 -3.87
N ALA A 65 -5.06 0.68 -5.10
CA ALA A 65 -5.19 -0.25 -6.22
C ALA A 65 -3.87 -1.01 -6.47
N HIS A 66 -2.74 -0.32 -6.49
CA HIS A 66 -1.43 -0.98 -6.60
C HIS A 66 -1.17 -1.92 -5.42
N ARG A 67 -1.42 -1.45 -4.20
CA ARG A 67 -1.20 -2.22 -2.97
C ARG A 67 -2.05 -3.48 -2.91
N TYR A 68 -3.32 -3.37 -3.33
CA TYR A 68 -4.24 -4.48 -3.48
C TYR A 68 -3.70 -5.50 -4.48
N HIS A 69 -3.26 -5.06 -5.66
CA HIS A 69 -2.70 -5.95 -6.68
C HIS A 69 -1.48 -6.75 -6.19
N ILE A 70 -0.56 -6.11 -5.46
CA ILE A 70 0.60 -6.80 -4.89
C ILE A 70 0.18 -7.79 -3.80
N ALA A 71 -0.77 -7.43 -2.93
CA ALA A 71 -1.31 -8.32 -1.92
C ALA A 71 -1.95 -9.57 -2.56
N THR A 72 -2.77 -9.39 -3.59
CA THR A 72 -3.41 -10.48 -4.32
C THR A 72 -2.38 -11.41 -4.97
N ARG A 73 -1.30 -10.88 -5.54
CA ARG A 73 -0.21 -11.73 -6.06
C ARG A 73 0.47 -12.56 -4.97
N ARG A 74 0.74 -11.99 -3.79
CA ARG A 74 1.34 -12.73 -2.66
C ARG A 74 0.42 -13.87 -2.19
N VAL A 75 -0.87 -13.59 -2.01
CA VAL A 75 -1.86 -14.60 -1.65
C VAL A 75 -2.00 -15.67 -2.74
N GLY A 76 -1.94 -15.27 -4.01
CA GLY A 76 -1.92 -16.18 -5.15
C GLY A 76 -0.75 -17.16 -5.10
N VAL A 77 0.47 -16.69 -4.82
CA VAL A 77 1.66 -17.55 -4.67
C VAL A 77 1.51 -18.51 -3.49
N LEU A 78 1.08 -18.01 -2.32
CA LEU A 78 0.83 -18.86 -1.13
C LEU A 78 -0.15 -19.99 -1.42
N ARG A 79 -1.25 -19.68 -2.14
CA ARG A 79 -2.31 -20.64 -2.45
C ARG A 79 -1.90 -21.62 -3.55
N ASN A 80 -1.34 -21.12 -4.66
CA ASN A 80 -1.02 -21.95 -5.83
C ASN A 80 0.09 -22.97 -5.55
N LEU A 81 1.04 -22.62 -4.68
CA LEU A 81 2.13 -23.51 -4.28
C LEU A 81 1.81 -24.29 -2.98
N GLU A 82 0.64 -24.07 -2.39
CA GLU A 82 0.22 -24.62 -1.09
C GLU A 82 1.28 -24.43 0.01
N LEU A 83 2.02 -23.31 -0.03
CA LEU A 83 3.22 -23.10 0.78
C LEU A 83 2.94 -23.22 2.27
N LEU A 84 1.82 -22.64 2.73
CA LEU A 84 1.44 -22.70 4.14
C LEU A 84 1.24 -24.15 4.60
N LYS A 85 0.48 -24.93 3.82
CA LYS A 85 0.21 -26.34 4.11
C LYS A 85 1.49 -27.18 4.10
N LYS A 86 2.37 -26.98 3.12
CA LYS A 86 3.66 -27.67 3.05
C LYS A 86 4.54 -27.38 4.27
N VAL A 87 4.56 -26.14 4.74
CA VAL A 87 5.31 -25.72 5.93
C VAL A 87 4.69 -26.31 7.21
N GLU A 88 3.37 -26.23 7.37
CA GLU A 88 2.66 -26.80 8.53
C GLU A 88 2.88 -28.32 8.65
N GLU A 89 2.83 -29.04 7.53
CA GLU A 89 3.02 -30.49 7.48
C GLU A 89 4.50 -30.92 7.40
N ARG A 90 5.45 -29.97 7.44
CA ARG A 90 6.90 -30.20 7.29
C ARG A 90 7.28 -31.03 6.04
N ARG A 91 6.55 -30.82 4.95
CA ARG A 91 6.86 -31.45 3.65
C ARG A 91 8.15 -30.85 3.07
N THR A 92 8.85 -31.63 2.23
CA THR A 92 9.99 -31.13 1.47
C THR A 92 9.56 -30.04 0.49
N LEU A 93 10.30 -28.93 0.47
CA LEU A 93 10.05 -27.81 -0.45
C LEU A 93 10.81 -28.03 -1.75
N SER A 94 10.14 -27.81 -2.87
CA SER A 94 10.76 -27.81 -4.20
C SER A 94 11.43 -26.47 -4.50
N ASP A 95 12.26 -26.41 -5.54
CA ASP A 95 12.90 -25.17 -5.99
C ASP A 95 11.86 -24.06 -6.27
N LYS A 96 10.72 -24.41 -6.85
CA LYS A 96 9.60 -23.47 -7.08
C LYS A 96 8.98 -22.94 -5.79
N ASP A 97 8.97 -23.76 -4.74
CA ASP A 97 8.47 -23.33 -3.43
C ASP A 97 9.42 -22.31 -2.80
N TYR A 98 10.74 -22.52 -2.95
CA TYR A 98 11.76 -21.55 -2.52
C TYR A 98 11.68 -20.24 -3.30
N GLU A 99 11.50 -20.28 -4.62
CA GLU A 99 11.27 -19.08 -5.43
C GLU A 99 10.01 -18.31 -4.97
N GLY A 100 8.94 -19.04 -4.67
CA GLY A 100 7.70 -18.45 -4.15
C GLY A 100 7.89 -17.78 -2.79
N LEU A 101 8.62 -18.43 -1.89
CA LEU A 101 9.00 -17.87 -0.58
C LEU A 101 9.85 -16.61 -0.75
N GLU A 102 10.87 -16.67 -1.62
CA GLU A 102 11.76 -15.55 -1.91
C GLU A 102 10.95 -14.34 -2.39
N TYR A 103 10.04 -14.53 -3.35
CA TYR A 103 9.14 -13.46 -3.81
C TYR A 103 8.31 -12.85 -2.68
N ILE A 104 7.72 -13.68 -1.81
CA ILE A 104 6.90 -13.21 -0.69
C ILE A 104 7.76 -12.42 0.31
N MET A 105 8.92 -12.96 0.70
CA MET A 105 9.83 -12.33 1.64
C MET A 105 10.38 -11.01 1.10
N TRP A 106 10.82 -11.00 -0.16
CA TRP A 106 11.31 -9.81 -0.84
C TRP A 106 10.21 -8.74 -0.97
N SER A 107 9.00 -9.12 -1.39
CA SER A 107 7.90 -8.16 -1.52
C SER A 107 7.42 -7.60 -0.19
N LEU A 108 7.56 -8.34 0.91
CA LEU A 108 7.35 -7.85 2.27
C LEU A 108 8.48 -6.91 2.73
N SER A 109 9.74 -7.24 2.46
CA SER A 109 10.90 -6.46 2.93
C SER A 109 11.02 -5.10 2.25
N VAL A 110 10.67 -5.01 0.96
CA VAL A 110 10.73 -3.74 0.21
C VAL A 110 9.49 -2.85 0.46
N SER A 111 8.41 -3.41 1.00
CA SER A 111 7.19 -2.66 1.34
C SER A 111 7.45 -1.67 2.50
N LYS A 112 7.41 -0.36 2.20
CA LYS A 112 7.49 0.72 3.20
C LYS A 112 6.16 0.99 3.92
N GLU A 113 5.38 -0.06 4.14
CA GLU A 113 4.05 0.01 4.75
C GLU A 113 4.06 0.63 6.14
N ARG A 114 5.01 0.23 7.00
CA ARG A 114 5.14 0.77 8.35
C ARG A 114 5.34 2.29 8.36
N MET A 115 6.06 2.82 7.37
CA MET A 115 6.27 4.27 7.24
C MET A 115 4.98 4.98 6.87
N ASN A 116 4.15 4.41 5.98
CA ASN A 116 2.85 5.00 5.68
C ASN A 116 1.95 5.05 6.92
N TYR A 117 1.94 4.01 7.74
CA TYR A 117 1.18 4.00 8.99
C TYR A 117 1.67 5.07 9.97
N LEU A 118 2.98 5.18 10.14
CA LEU A 118 3.58 6.18 11.03
C LEU A 118 3.24 7.61 10.57
N VAL A 119 3.35 7.90 9.28
CA VAL A 119 3.07 9.23 8.73
C VAL A 119 1.58 9.55 8.84
N ILE A 120 0.70 8.63 8.46
CA ILE A 120 -0.74 8.81 8.61
C ILE A 120 -1.08 9.10 10.08
N PHE A 121 -0.54 8.32 11.01
CA PHE A 121 -0.77 8.51 12.43
C PHE A 121 -0.29 9.88 12.92
N ALA A 122 0.98 10.22 12.67
CA ALA A 122 1.58 11.48 13.12
C ALA A 122 0.87 12.70 12.53
N PHE A 123 0.62 12.72 11.21
CA PHE A 123 -0.07 13.84 10.58
C PHE A 123 -1.55 13.91 10.95
N SER A 124 -2.20 12.80 11.32
CA SER A 124 -3.57 12.86 11.85
C SER A 124 -3.60 13.55 13.21
N ILE A 125 -2.64 13.25 14.09
CA ILE A 125 -2.51 13.95 15.37
C ILE A 125 -2.28 15.45 15.13
N LEU A 126 -1.34 15.81 14.26
CA LEU A 126 -1.04 17.20 13.94
C LEU A 126 -2.24 17.93 13.34
N ALA A 127 -2.99 17.29 12.44
CA ALA A 127 -4.17 17.90 11.82
C ALA A 127 -5.29 18.14 12.83
N ILE A 128 -5.54 17.18 13.73
CA ILE A 128 -6.55 17.33 14.78
C ILE A 128 -6.12 18.43 15.76
N ALA A 129 -4.87 18.41 16.23
CA ALA A 129 -4.35 19.44 17.12
C ALA A 129 -4.42 20.84 16.47
N GLY A 130 -4.02 20.95 15.21
CA GLY A 130 -4.11 22.18 14.43
C GLY A 130 -5.54 22.68 14.29
N SER A 131 -6.49 21.81 13.95
CA SER A 131 -7.92 22.16 13.88
C SER A 131 -8.43 22.69 15.21
N LEU A 132 -8.15 21.99 16.31
CA LEU A 132 -8.62 22.40 17.63
C LEU A 132 -8.06 23.77 18.05
N VAL A 133 -6.80 24.06 17.74
CA VAL A 133 -6.20 25.38 18.01
C VAL A 133 -6.92 26.49 17.25
N LEU A 134 -7.27 26.26 15.99
CA LEU A 134 -8.03 27.20 15.15
C LEU A 134 -9.48 27.36 15.63
N ASP A 135 -10.14 26.25 15.97
CA ASP A 135 -11.53 26.23 16.43
C ASP A 135 -11.70 26.91 17.80
N LEU A 136 -10.70 26.78 18.68
CA LEU A 136 -10.68 27.42 20.00
C LEU A 136 -10.23 28.89 19.96
N GLY A 137 -9.86 29.42 18.79
CA GLY A 137 -9.40 30.81 18.64
C GLY A 137 -8.12 31.11 19.43
N ILE A 138 -7.28 30.10 19.63
CA ILE A 138 -5.97 30.26 20.30
C ILE A 138 -4.97 31.00 19.39
N VAL A 139 -5.34 31.21 18.12
CA VAL A 139 -4.66 32.01 17.10
C VAL A 139 -5.66 32.88 16.36
#